data_AF-A0A6P7FLI6-F1
#
_entry.id   AF-A0A6P7FLI6-F1
#
_cell.length_a   1.000
_cell.length_b   1.000
_cell.length_c   1.000
_cell.angle_alpha   90.00
_cell.angle_beta   90.00
_cell.angle_gamma   90.00
#
_symmetry.space_group_name_H-M   'P 1'
#
loop_
_entity.id
_entity.type
_entity.pdbx_description
1 polymer ?
#
loop_
_entity_poly.entity_id
_entity_poly.type
_entity_poly.pdbx_seq_one_letter_code
_entity_poly.pdbx_strand_id
1 'polypeptide(L)'
;MKACFVLAILVCVGLTVSAQKNDDISDELCYACEELAKLIQESKQRGIPLEEVDEKVRKLCHLLPGFLEILCDYELIPDIDQMYNQTEDISPRDQCVKLELCNN
;
A
#
# COMPACT_ATOMS: atom_id res chain seq x y z
N MET A 1 -32.62 18.34 38.20
CA MET A 1 -32.96 17.43 37.08
C MET A 1 -32.35 17.89 35.75
N LYS A 2 -31.02 18.13 35.69
CA LYS A 2 -30.31 18.56 34.46
C LYS A 2 -28.94 17.88 34.25
N ALA A 3 -28.42 17.17 35.26
CA ALA A 3 -27.12 16.51 35.18
C ALA A 3 -27.15 15.13 34.50
N CYS A 4 -28.30 14.44 34.48
CA CYS A 4 -28.38 13.10 33.87
C CYS A 4 -28.34 13.10 32.34
N PHE A 5 -28.74 14.20 31.69
CA PHE A 5 -28.78 14.27 30.21
C PHE A 5 -27.40 14.51 29.59
N VAL A 6 -26.47 15.17 30.30
CA VAL A 6 -25.14 15.48 29.76
C VAL A 6 -24.24 14.24 29.70
N LEU A 7 -24.42 13.30 30.64
CA LEU A 7 -23.67 12.04 30.68
C LEU A 7 -24.07 11.06 29.57
N ALA A 8 -25.31 11.11 29.06
CA ALA A 8 -25.75 10.22 27.98
C ALA A 8 -25.17 10.62 26.61
N ILE A 9 -24.92 11.91 26.38
CA ILE A 9 -24.40 12.40 25.08
C ILE A 9 -22.89 12.12 24.95
N LEU A 10 -22.14 12.17 26.05
CA LEU A 10 -20.69 11.91 26.05
C LEU A 10 -20.32 10.44 25.77
N VAL A 11 -21.22 9.48 26.05
CA VAL A 11 -20.97 8.06 25.78
C VAL A 11 -21.25 7.70 24.31
N CYS A 12 -22.14 8.43 23.62
CA CYS A 12 -22.47 8.15 22.22
C CYS A 12 -21.45 8.71 21.21
N VAL A 13 -20.80 9.84 21.53
CA VAL A 13 -19.82 10.46 20.60
C VAL A 13 -18.44 9.80 20.69
N GLY A 14 -18.13 9.09 21.79
CA GLY A 14 -16.85 8.41 21.99
C GLY A 14 -16.70 7.05 21.29
N LEU A 15 -17.78 6.43 20.81
CA LEU A 15 -17.77 5.07 20.27
C LEU A 15 -17.99 4.97 18.76
N THR A 16 -18.17 6.08 18.04
CA THR A 16 -18.31 6.06 16.57
C THR A 16 -17.07 6.57 15.82
N VAL A 17 -15.98 6.91 16.52
CA VAL A 17 -14.69 7.30 15.90
C VAL A 17 -13.71 6.12 15.90
N SER A 18 -14.20 4.90 15.65
CA SER A 18 -13.35 3.72 15.53
C SER A 18 -14.01 2.72 14.61
N ALA A 19 -14.15 3.07 13.32
CA ALA A 19 -14.54 2.11 12.29
C ALA A 19 -14.25 2.52 10.83
N GLN A 20 -13.87 3.76 10.51
CA GLN A 20 -13.76 4.22 9.10
C GLN A 20 -12.39 4.84 8.77
N LYS A 21 -11.30 4.12 9.05
CA LYS A 21 -9.95 4.57 8.62
C LYS A 21 -9.07 3.46 8.03
N ASN A 22 -9.55 2.22 7.98
CA ASN A 22 -8.74 1.10 7.48
C ASN A 22 -8.96 0.80 6.00
N ASP A 23 -10.14 1.11 5.46
CA ASP A 23 -10.46 0.78 4.06
C ASP A 23 -9.73 1.73 3.08
N ASP A 24 -9.72 3.03 3.36
CA ASP A 24 -9.05 4.03 2.50
C ASP A 24 -7.55 3.72 2.33
N ILE A 25 -6.83 3.50 3.46
CA ILE A 25 -5.39 3.20 3.45
C ILE A 25 -5.09 1.89 2.70
N SER A 26 -5.98 0.90 2.82
CA SER A 26 -5.85 -0.37 2.10
C SER A 26 -6.01 -0.18 0.59
N ASP A 27 -6.94 0.66 0.15
CA ASP A 27 -7.17 0.94 -1.27
C ASP A 27 -6.00 1.72 -1.89
N GLU A 28 -5.41 2.65 -1.13
CA GLU A 28 -4.27 3.44 -1.58
C GLU A 28 -2.98 2.63 -1.65
N LEU A 29 -2.79 1.71 -0.70
CA LEU A 29 -1.69 0.73 -0.73
C LEU A 29 -1.83 -0.23 -1.92
N CYS A 30 -3.06 -0.70 -2.18
CA CYS A 30 -3.36 -1.54 -3.34
C CYS A 30 -3.02 -0.81 -4.65
N TYR A 31 -3.47 0.44 -4.80
CA TYR A 31 -3.15 1.25 -5.97
C TYR A 31 -1.64 1.46 -6.16
N ALA A 32 -0.92 1.78 -5.09
CA ALA A 32 0.53 1.95 -5.14
C ALA A 32 1.25 0.66 -5.56
N CYS A 33 0.79 -0.49 -5.05
CA CYS A 33 1.32 -1.79 -5.47
C CYS A 33 1.06 -2.06 -6.96
N GLU A 34 -0.16 -1.83 -7.45
CA GLU A 34 -0.50 -2.10 -8.86
C GLU A 34 0.37 -1.26 -9.82
N GLU A 35 0.58 0.02 -9.51
CA GLU A 35 1.45 0.90 -10.30
C GLU A 35 2.91 0.45 -10.25
N LEU A 36 3.40 0.04 -9.06
CA LEU A 36 4.76 -0.50 -8.93
C LEU A 36 4.93 -1.80 -9.73
N ALA A 37 3.99 -2.75 -9.62
CA ALA A 37 3.99 -3.99 -10.38
C ALA A 37 4.03 -3.73 -11.88
N LYS A 38 3.22 -2.79 -12.36
CA LYS A 38 3.22 -2.38 -13.77
C LYS A 38 4.58 -1.80 -14.20
N LEU A 39 5.17 -0.90 -13.40
CA LEU A 39 6.49 -0.33 -13.68
C LEU A 39 7.59 -1.39 -13.74
N ILE A 40 7.54 -2.38 -12.85
CA ILE A 40 8.46 -3.52 -12.81
C ILE A 40 8.29 -4.38 -14.07
N GLN A 41 7.05 -4.71 -14.45
CA GLN A 41 6.71 -5.44 -15.68
C GLN A 41 7.25 -4.73 -16.92
N GLU A 42 6.96 -3.44 -17.08
CA GLU A 42 7.44 -2.62 -18.20
C GLU A 42 8.98 -2.55 -18.23
N SER A 43 9.62 -2.43 -17.07
CA SER A 43 11.09 -2.38 -16.97
C SER A 43 11.73 -3.68 -17.41
N LYS A 44 11.18 -4.83 -16.99
CA LYS A 44 11.65 -6.14 -17.43
C LYS A 44 11.45 -6.35 -18.93
N GLN A 45 10.30 -5.94 -19.48
CA GLN A 45 10.04 -6.01 -20.93
C GLN A 45 11.05 -5.19 -21.75
N ARG A 46 11.57 -4.09 -21.19
CA ARG A 46 12.65 -3.29 -21.79
C ARG A 46 14.05 -3.87 -21.57
N GLY A 47 14.18 -5.01 -20.88
CA GLY A 47 15.46 -5.63 -20.57
C GLY A 47 16.25 -4.91 -19.47
N ILE A 48 15.60 -4.11 -18.63
CA ILE A 48 16.26 -3.48 -17.48
C ILE A 48 16.46 -4.55 -16.40
N PRO A 49 17.70 -4.76 -15.91
CA PRO A 49 17.98 -5.80 -14.91
C PRO A 49 17.36 -5.47 -13.55
N LEU A 50 17.06 -6.51 -12.77
CA LEU A 50 16.47 -6.42 -11.43
C LEU A 50 17.21 -5.42 -10.52
N GLU A 51 18.54 -5.48 -10.48
CA GLU A 51 19.36 -4.58 -9.65
C GLU A 51 19.10 -3.09 -9.96
N GLU A 52 18.95 -2.75 -11.24
CA GLU A 52 18.66 -1.36 -11.65
C GLU A 52 17.20 -0.96 -11.32
N VAL A 53 16.26 -1.91 -11.37
CA VAL A 53 14.87 -1.68 -10.96
C VAL A 53 14.80 -1.46 -9.45
N ASP A 54 15.39 -2.34 -8.65
CA ASP A 54 15.43 -2.24 -7.18
C ASP A 54 16.06 -0.92 -6.72
N GLU A 55 17.21 -0.53 -7.30
CA GLU A 55 17.86 0.74 -6.97
C GLU A 55 16.95 1.95 -7.27
N LYS A 56 16.24 1.95 -8.40
CA LYS A 56 15.34 3.05 -8.78
C LYS A 56 14.12 3.13 -7.87
N VAL A 57 13.53 2.00 -7.49
CA VAL A 57 12.36 1.98 -6.60
C VAL A 57 12.76 2.44 -5.20
N ARG A 58 13.89 1.97 -4.66
CA ARG A 58 14.42 2.46 -3.37
C ARG A 58 14.64 3.97 -3.38
N LYS A 59 15.27 4.49 -4.43
CA LYS A 59 15.47 5.94 -4.59
C LYS A 59 14.14 6.69 -4.63
N LEU A 60 13.13 6.14 -5.30
CA LEU A 60 11.79 6.74 -5.35
C LEU A 60 11.14 6.76 -3.96
N CYS A 61 11.22 5.66 -3.20
CA CYS A 61 10.68 5.58 -1.84
C CYS A 61 11.28 6.65 -0.92
N HIS A 62 12.60 6.86 -0.97
CA HIS A 62 13.28 7.91 -0.18
C HIS A 62 12.97 9.36 -0.61
N LEU A 63 12.31 9.56 -1.75
CA LEU A 63 11.83 10.88 -2.17
C LEU A 63 10.41 11.16 -1.67
N LEU A 64 9.69 10.15 -1.19
CA LEU A 64 8.35 10.31 -0.65
C LEU A 64 8.42 10.97 0.74
N PRO A 65 7.47 11.85 1.08
CA PRO A 65 7.48 12.50 2.38
C PRO A 65 6.79 11.64 3.46
N GLY A 66 7.41 11.58 4.65
CA GLY A 66 6.77 11.16 5.89
C GLY A 66 6.29 9.71 5.87
N PHE A 67 5.00 9.49 6.10
CA PHE A 67 4.42 8.14 6.18
C PHE A 67 4.53 7.36 4.86
N LEU A 68 4.59 8.06 3.71
CA LEU A 68 4.69 7.41 2.41
C LEU A 68 6.06 6.78 2.17
N GLU A 69 7.15 7.37 2.68
CA GLU A 69 8.48 6.74 2.67
C GLU A 69 8.46 5.43 3.45
N ILE A 70 7.94 5.48 4.68
CA ILE A 70 7.81 4.31 5.56
C ILE A 70 6.99 3.21 4.87
N LEU A 71 5.82 3.55 4.35
CA LEU A 71 4.96 2.57 3.67
C LEU A 71 5.66 1.96 2.45
N CYS A 72 6.36 2.76 1.66
CA CYS A 72 7.11 2.25 0.50
C CYS A 72 8.25 1.30 0.93
N ASP A 73 9.01 1.69 1.95
CA ASP A 73 10.15 0.92 2.46
C ASP A 73 9.75 -0.41 3.10
N TYR A 74 8.63 -0.45 3.81
CA TYR A 74 8.21 -1.62 4.59
C TYR A 74 7.20 -2.52 3.87
N GLU A 75 6.34 -1.97 3.00
CA GLU A 75 5.28 -2.74 2.34
C GLU A 75 5.60 -3.07 0.88
N LEU A 76 6.33 -2.21 0.16
CA LEU A 76 6.52 -2.36 -1.29
C LEU A 76 7.91 -2.89 -1.68
N ILE A 77 8.96 -2.39 -1.03
CA ILE A 77 10.34 -2.78 -1.34
C ILE A 77 10.64 -4.27 -1.10
N PRO A 78 10.19 -4.91 0.00
CA PRO A 78 10.54 -6.30 0.29
C PRO A 78 10.16 -7.28 -0.84
N ASP A 79 9.17 -6.92 -1.65
CA ASP A 79 8.60 -7.79 -2.66
C ASP A 79 9.09 -7.52 -4.09
N ILE A 80 9.99 -6.54 -4.32
CA ILE A 80 10.46 -6.18 -5.68
C ILE A 80 11.05 -7.38 -6.42
N ASP A 81 11.87 -8.20 -5.76
CA ASP A 81 12.47 -9.40 -6.36
C ASP A 81 11.37 -10.40 -6.78
N GLN A 82 10.37 -10.61 -5.92
CA GLN A 82 9.24 -11.47 -6.23
C GLN A 82 8.43 -10.90 -7.40
N MET A 83 8.18 -9.60 -7.38
CA MET A 83 7.41 -8.89 -8.40
C MET A 83 8.08 -9.03 -9.76
N TYR A 84 9.39 -8.76 -9.83
CA TYR A 84 10.22 -8.81 -11.04
C TYR A 84 10.34 -10.23 -11.62
N ASN A 85 10.48 -11.24 -10.77
CA ASN A 85 10.66 -12.61 -11.25
C ASN A 85 9.34 -13.25 -11.71
N GLN A 86 8.18 -12.78 -11.22
CA GLN A 86 6.86 -13.36 -11.50
C GLN A 86 6.01 -12.56 -12.51
N THR A 87 6.56 -11.49 -13.10
CA THR A 87 5.87 -10.57 -14.01
C THR A 87 5.20 -11.19 -15.24
N GLU A 88 5.62 -12.38 -15.69
CA GLU A 88 5.15 -12.98 -16.95
C GLU A 88 3.91 -13.86 -16.77
N ASP A 89 3.56 -14.18 -15.52
CA ASP A 89 2.55 -15.20 -15.20
C ASP A 89 1.24 -14.63 -14.63
N ILE A 90 1.24 -13.36 -14.21
CA ILE A 90 0.11 -12.74 -13.48
C ILE A 90 -0.04 -11.24 -13.78
N SER A 91 -1.26 -10.72 -13.66
CA SER A 91 -1.51 -9.28 -13.81
C SER A 91 -0.95 -8.48 -12.61
N PRO A 92 -0.71 -7.15 -12.74
CA PRO A 92 -0.32 -6.29 -11.62
C PRO A 92 -1.22 -6.45 -10.39
N ARG A 93 -2.54 -6.51 -10.60
CA ARG A 93 -3.51 -6.71 -9.52
C ARG A 93 -3.38 -8.08 -8.86
N ASP A 94 -3.31 -9.15 -9.64
CA ASP A 94 -3.18 -10.51 -9.10
C ASP A 94 -1.87 -10.67 -8.29
N GLN A 95 -0.82 -9.95 -8.70
CA GLN A 95 0.43 -9.88 -7.95
C GLN A 95 0.23 -9.18 -6.60
N CYS A 96 -0.47 -8.05 -6.56
CA CYS A 96 -0.74 -7.32 -5.31
C CYS A 96 -1.73 -8.03 -4.38
N VAL A 97 -2.68 -8.77 -4.93
CA VAL A 97 -3.54 -9.70 -4.17
C VAL A 97 -2.70 -10.80 -3.51
N LYS A 98 -1.73 -11.38 -4.26
CA LYS A 98 -0.84 -12.43 -3.74
C LYS A 98 0.09 -11.92 -2.63
N LEU A 99 0.42 -10.64 -2.64
CA LEU A 99 1.19 -9.96 -1.60
C LEU A 99 0.32 -9.49 -0.42
N GLU A 100 -0.99 -9.76 -0.45
CA GLU A 100 -1.95 -9.32 0.57
C GLU A 100 -2.05 -7.78 0.69
N LEU A 101 -1.61 -7.05 -0.34
CA LEU A 101 -1.69 -5.59 -0.44
C LEU A 101 -2.98 -5.12 -1.11
N CYS A 102 -3.68 -6.02 -1.80
CA CYS A 102 -5.00 -5.83 -2.38
C CYS A 102 -5.96 -6.92 -1.92
N ASN A 103 -7.24 -6.58 -1.83
CA ASN A 103 -8.31 -7.56 -1.65
C ASN A 103 -8.72 -8.20 -3.00
N ASN A 104 -9.18 -9.46 -2.94
CA ASN A 104 -9.74 -10.20 -4.09
C ASN A 104 -10.95 -9.50 -4.70
#